data_AF-A0A8H9UKT5-F1
#
_entry.id   AF-A0A8H9UKT5-F1
#
_cell.length_a   1.000
_cell.length_b   1.000
_cell.length_c   1.000
_cell.angle_alpha   90.00
_cell.angle_beta   90.00
_cell.angle_gamma   90.00
#
_symmetry.space_group_name_H-M   'P 1'
#
loop_
_entity.id
_entity.type
_entity.pdbx_description
1 polymer ?
#
loop_
_entity_poly.entity_id
_entity_poly.type
_entity_poly.pdbx_seq_one_letter_code
_entity_poly.pdbx_strand_id
1 'polypeptide(L)'
;MNNKTQFTKDQLTEWAEDCRMLAQCAVDARPDDVAAAKNLALAEIVLAVLTVKPFMYGIEDCDGMAYFAEHCVSSNPAHLSDELQTADDESGEGAKVIPLYRLPEIN
;
A
#
# COMPACT_ATOMS: atom_id res chain seq x y z
N MET A 1 -18.19 -14.81 16.44
CA MET A 1 -18.40 -13.74 15.43
C MET A 1 -17.25 -13.84 14.43
N ASN A 2 -17.54 -14.17 13.17
CA ASN A 2 -16.50 -14.25 12.14
C ASN A 2 -16.09 -12.82 11.74
N ASN A 3 -14.95 -12.35 12.26
CA ASN A 3 -14.27 -11.15 11.76
C ASN A 3 -13.74 -11.45 10.36
N LYS A 4 -14.55 -11.18 9.32
CA LYS A 4 -14.03 -11.08 7.95
C LYS A 4 -13.35 -9.71 7.80
N THR A 5 -12.12 -9.59 8.32
CA THR A 5 -11.24 -8.43 8.14
C THR A 5 -10.27 -8.65 6.99
N GLN A 6 -10.78 -9.14 5.86
CA GLN A 6 -10.00 -9.25 4.62
C GLN A 6 -10.76 -8.51 3.54
N PHE A 7 -10.18 -7.42 3.08
CA PHE A 7 -10.66 -6.60 1.98
C PHE A 7 -9.58 -6.54 0.92
N THR A 8 -9.97 -6.56 -0.36
CA THR A 8 -9.03 -6.31 -1.44
C THR A 8 -8.64 -4.82 -1.47
N LYS A 9 -7.52 -4.52 -2.12
CA LYS A 9 -7.11 -3.12 -2.36
C LYS A 9 -8.19 -2.32 -3.07
N ASP A 10 -8.85 -2.93 -4.06
CA ASP A 10 -9.92 -2.30 -4.82
C ASP A 10 -11.14 -2.00 -3.95
N GLN A 11 -11.55 -2.96 -3.09
CA GLN A 11 -12.65 -2.75 -2.13
C GLN A 11 -12.37 -1.62 -1.14
N LEU A 12 -11.13 -1.54 -0.64
CA LEU A 12 -10.71 -0.45 0.25
C LEU A 12 -10.67 0.90 -0.47
N THR A 13 -10.25 0.91 -1.73
CA THR A 13 -10.17 2.12 -2.54
C THR A 13 -11.56 2.67 -2.86
N GLU A 14 -12.47 1.82 -3.35
CA GLU A 14 -13.87 2.16 -3.63
C GLU A 14 -14.56 2.72 -2.37
N TRP A 15 -14.40 2.03 -1.23
CA TRP A 15 -14.95 2.49 0.04
C TRP A 15 -14.41 3.88 0.46
N ALA A 16 -13.12 4.13 0.26
CA ALA A 16 -12.51 5.41 0.60
C ALA A 16 -12.97 6.53 -0.35
N GLU A 17 -13.23 6.23 -1.63
CA GLU A 17 -13.81 7.16 -2.60
C GLU A 17 -15.23 7.56 -2.20
N ASP A 18 -16.07 6.59 -1.84
CA ASP A 18 -17.43 6.83 -1.33
C ASP A 18 -17.41 7.68 -0.06
N CYS A 19 -16.52 7.36 0.88
CA CYS A 19 -16.37 8.13 2.11
C CYS A 19 -15.92 9.57 1.85
N ARG A 20 -14.98 9.79 0.90
CA ARG A 20 -14.56 11.13 0.49
C ARG A 20 -15.72 11.90 -0.12
N MET A 21 -16.48 11.28 -1.02
CA MET A 21 -17.65 11.90 -1.65
C MET A 21 -18.67 12.35 -0.60
N LEU A 22 -19.04 11.47 0.33
CA LEU A 22 -20.00 11.81 1.39
C LEU A 22 -19.49 12.91 2.32
N ALA A 23 -18.20 12.86 2.69
CA ALA A 23 -17.58 13.89 3.51
C ALA A 23 -17.54 15.25 2.79
N GLN A 24 -17.25 15.27 1.50
CA GLN A 24 -17.30 16.49 0.68
C GLN A 24 -18.70 17.09 0.66
N CYS A 25 -19.74 16.28 0.43
CA CYS A 25 -21.13 16.77 0.49
C CYS A 25 -21.47 17.37 1.87
N ALA A 26 -20.94 16.81 2.95
CA ALA A 26 -21.14 17.35 4.29
C ALA A 26 -20.42 18.69 4.51
N VAL A 27 -19.19 18.83 3.99
CA VAL A 27 -18.45 20.11 4.00
C VAL A 27 -19.18 21.16 3.18
N ASP A 28 -19.66 20.82 1.98
CA ASP A 28 -20.39 21.74 1.11
C ASP A 28 -21.71 22.22 1.75
N ALA A 29 -22.42 21.32 2.43
CA ALA A 29 -23.67 21.65 3.13
C ALA A 29 -23.44 22.41 4.44
N ARG A 30 -22.30 22.20 5.11
CA ARG A 30 -21.96 22.80 6.41
C ARG A 30 -20.47 23.20 6.45
N PRO A 31 -20.10 24.33 5.81
CA PRO A 31 -18.68 24.72 5.67
C PRO A 31 -17.95 24.95 6.99
N ASP A 32 -18.67 25.38 8.04
CA ASP A 32 -18.09 25.65 9.36
C ASP A 32 -18.03 24.39 10.26
N ASP A 33 -18.49 23.24 9.78
CA ASP A 33 -18.47 21.98 10.53
C ASP A 33 -17.06 21.36 10.50
N VAL A 34 -16.31 21.61 11.57
CA VAL A 34 -14.95 21.09 11.76
C VAL A 34 -14.89 19.55 11.67
N ALA A 35 -15.96 18.84 12.08
CA ALA A 35 -15.98 17.39 11.99
C ALA A 35 -16.10 16.92 10.54
N ALA A 36 -16.92 17.60 9.73
CA ALA A 36 -17.02 17.32 8.29
C ALA A 36 -15.68 17.55 7.58
N ALA A 37 -15.00 18.67 7.87
CA ALA A 37 -13.69 18.97 7.30
C ALA A 37 -12.62 17.93 7.69
N LYS A 38 -12.59 17.49 8.95
CA LYS A 38 -11.67 16.43 9.41
C LYS A 38 -11.95 15.08 8.76
N ASN A 39 -13.21 14.72 8.57
CA ASN A 39 -13.58 13.47 7.92
C ASN A 39 -13.19 13.47 6.44
N LEU A 40 -13.33 14.62 5.76
CA LEU A 40 -12.87 14.77 4.38
C LEU A 40 -11.36 14.57 4.28
N ALA A 41 -10.59 15.27 5.12
CA ALA A 41 -9.14 15.13 5.17
C ALA A 41 -8.70 13.68 5.47
N LEU A 42 -9.40 12.99 6.37
CA LEU A 42 -9.14 11.58 6.66
C LEU A 42 -9.37 10.69 5.43
N ALA A 43 -10.48 10.88 4.72
CA ALA A 43 -10.77 10.12 3.50
C ALA A 43 -9.74 10.38 2.40
N GLU A 44 -9.27 11.62 2.26
CA GLU A 44 -8.21 12.01 1.32
C GLU A 44 -6.86 11.35 1.68
N ILE A 45 -6.48 11.34 2.96
CA ILE A 45 -5.27 10.65 3.43
C ILE A 45 -5.36 9.14 3.14
N VAL A 46 -6.50 8.52 3.44
CA VAL A 46 -6.71 7.09 3.19
C VAL A 46 -6.60 6.79 1.70
N LEU A 47 -7.22 7.59 0.83
CA LEU A 47 -7.08 7.43 -0.62
C LEU A 47 -5.64 7.61 -1.10
N ALA A 48 -4.93 8.63 -0.60
CA ALA A 48 -3.53 8.84 -0.94
C ALA A 48 -2.67 7.62 -0.57
N VAL A 49 -2.88 7.03 0.61
CA VAL A 49 -2.16 5.83 1.06
C VAL A 49 -2.54 4.59 0.25
N LEU A 50 -3.82 4.41 -0.09
CA LEU A 50 -4.26 3.25 -0.86
C LEU A 50 -3.83 3.33 -2.33
N THR A 51 -3.78 4.51 -2.91
CA THR A 51 -3.49 4.70 -4.35
C THR A 51 -2.02 5.01 -4.63
N VAL A 52 -1.18 5.15 -3.61
CA VAL A 52 0.26 5.38 -3.79
C VAL A 52 0.88 4.24 -4.61
N LYS A 53 1.70 4.63 -5.59
CA LYS A 53 2.48 3.68 -6.38
C LYS A 53 3.69 3.20 -5.57
N PRO A 54 4.12 1.94 -5.73
CA PRO A 54 5.37 1.49 -5.14
C PRO A 54 6.51 2.43 -5.53
N PHE A 55 7.33 2.80 -4.55
CA PHE A 55 8.55 3.58 -4.78
C PHE A 55 9.62 2.68 -5.43
N MET A 56 9.67 1.42 -5.00
CA MET A 56 10.61 0.40 -5.47
C MET A 56 10.09 -0.98 -5.04
N TYR A 57 10.88 -2.02 -5.30
CA TYR A 57 10.62 -3.39 -4.90
C TYR A 57 11.82 -3.92 -4.13
N GLY A 58 11.55 -4.84 -3.21
CA GLY A 58 12.56 -5.57 -2.46
C GLY A 58 12.18 -7.04 -2.32
N ILE A 59 12.99 -7.80 -1.59
CA ILE A 59 12.79 -9.23 -1.37
C ILE A 59 12.40 -9.45 0.09
N GLU A 60 11.29 -10.16 0.30
CA GLU A 60 10.90 -10.73 1.59
C GLU A 60 11.32 -12.21 1.58
N ASP A 61 12.04 -12.65 2.61
CA ASP A 61 12.45 -14.05 2.76
C ASP A 61 11.30 -14.96 3.21
N CYS A 62 11.57 -16.25 3.35
CA CYS A 62 10.58 -17.25 3.75
C CYS A 62 10.04 -17.06 5.18
N ASP A 63 10.74 -16.31 6.02
CA ASP A 63 10.32 -15.95 7.39
C ASP A 63 9.51 -14.64 7.43
N GLY A 64 9.28 -14.00 6.28
CA GLY A 64 8.57 -12.72 6.21
C GLY A 64 9.46 -11.52 6.57
N MET A 65 10.78 -11.70 6.58
CA MET A 65 11.76 -10.67 6.92
C MET A 65 12.39 -10.07 5.67
N ALA A 66 12.98 -8.88 5.82
CA ALA A 66 13.68 -8.23 4.73
C ALA A 66 14.97 -8.99 4.39
N TYR A 67 15.09 -9.44 3.15
CA TYR A 67 16.29 -10.09 2.65
C TYR A 67 17.33 -9.04 2.22
N PHE A 68 18.58 -9.20 2.69
CA PHE A 68 19.69 -8.29 2.40
C PHE A 68 20.84 -9.02 1.72
N ALA A 69 21.11 -8.64 0.47
CA ALA A 69 22.22 -9.15 -0.34
C ALA A 69 22.65 -8.10 -1.37
N GLU A 70 23.63 -8.44 -2.20
CA GLU A 70 23.91 -7.66 -3.41
C GLU A 70 22.66 -7.69 -4.31
N HIS A 71 22.21 -6.53 -4.77
CA HIS A 71 21.00 -6.38 -5.61
C HIS A 71 19.65 -6.81 -4.98
N CYS A 72 19.45 -6.71 -3.67
CA CYS A 72 18.17 -7.05 -3.03
C CYS A 72 17.01 -6.03 -3.21
N VAL A 73 17.23 -5.00 -4.04
CA VAL A 73 16.26 -3.93 -4.32
C VAL A 73 16.32 -3.42 -5.76
N SER A 74 15.18 -3.07 -6.34
CA SER A 74 15.08 -2.59 -7.73
C SER A 74 13.84 -1.73 -7.96
N SER A 75 13.90 -0.84 -8.97
CA SER A 75 12.70 -0.15 -9.48
C SER A 75 11.85 -1.04 -10.40
N ASN A 76 12.42 -2.13 -10.92
CA ASN A 76 11.75 -3.12 -11.76
C ASN A 76 11.70 -4.47 -11.02
N PRO A 77 10.51 -5.00 -10.69
CA PRO A 77 10.39 -6.25 -9.95
C PRO A 77 10.92 -7.47 -10.74
N ALA A 78 10.93 -7.41 -12.07
CA ALA A 78 11.46 -8.50 -12.90
C ALA A 78 12.96 -8.74 -12.63
N HIS A 79 13.75 -7.68 -12.40
CA HIS A 79 15.17 -7.83 -12.10
C HIS A 79 15.41 -8.64 -10.81
N LEU A 80 14.53 -8.50 -9.81
CA LEU A 80 14.66 -9.23 -8.55
C LEU A 80 14.16 -10.66 -8.68
N SER A 81 13.13 -10.90 -9.48
CA SER A 81 12.65 -12.24 -9.78
C SER A 81 13.71 -13.07 -10.51
N ASP A 82 14.46 -12.45 -11.43
CA ASP A 82 15.53 -13.13 -12.17
C ASP A 82 16.68 -13.54 -11.20
N GLU A 83 17.09 -12.63 -10.31
CA GLU A 83 18.10 -12.92 -9.27
C GLU A 83 17.63 -14.02 -8.30
N LEU A 84 16.35 -14.00 -7.89
CA LEU A 84 15.75 -15.05 -7.05
C LEU A 84 15.75 -16.41 -7.72
N GLN A 85 15.40 -16.47 -9.02
CA GLN A 85 15.44 -17.73 -9.78
C GLN A 85 16.85 -18.30 -9.89
N THR A 86 17.88 -17.45 -9.96
CA THR A 86 19.28 -17.92 -9.98
C THR A 86 19.78 -18.39 -8.61
N ALA A 87 19.18 -17.93 -7.50
CA ALA A 87 19.55 -18.30 -6.14
C ALA A 87 18.75 -19.51 -5.59
N ASP A 88 17.58 -19.80 -6.17
CA ASP A 88 16.70 -20.91 -5.77
C ASP A 88 17.33 -22.30 -6.00
N ASP A 89 18.35 -22.39 -6.85
CA ASP A 89 19.11 -23.64 -7.06
C ASP A 89 19.94 -24.07 -5.83
N GLU A 90 20.17 -23.21 -4.84
CA GLU A 90 21.02 -23.56 -3.68
C GLU A 90 20.41 -23.36 -2.28
N SER A 91 19.32 -22.59 -2.05
CA SER A 91 18.75 -22.45 -0.68
C SER A 91 17.37 -21.77 -0.50
N GLY A 92 16.63 -21.41 -1.56
CA GLY A 92 15.70 -20.28 -1.54
C GLY A 92 14.18 -20.50 -1.43
N GLU A 93 13.67 -21.67 -1.01
CA GLU A 93 12.22 -21.92 -0.98
C GLU A 93 11.44 -20.83 -0.20
N GLY A 94 10.66 -20.02 -0.92
CA GLY A 94 9.64 -19.15 -0.33
C GLY A 94 9.94 -17.65 -0.29
N ALA A 95 11.11 -17.20 -0.79
CA ALA A 95 11.36 -15.77 -0.96
C ALA A 95 10.45 -15.17 -2.05
N LYS A 96 10.03 -13.91 -1.88
CA LYS A 96 9.14 -13.23 -2.83
C LYS A 96 9.48 -11.76 -3.00
N VAL A 97 9.24 -11.25 -4.20
CA VAL A 97 9.35 -9.82 -4.49
C VAL A 97 8.14 -9.09 -3.93
N ILE A 98 8.38 -8.07 -3.10
CA ILE A 98 7.34 -7.24 -2.48
C ILE A 98 7.47 -5.77 -2.90
N PRO A 99 6.35 -5.04 -3.06
CA PRO A 99 6.38 -3.60 -3.28
C PRO A 99 6.77 -2.87 -1.99
N LEU A 100 7.65 -1.87 -2.11
CA LEU A 100 8.04 -0.97 -1.05
C LEU A 100 7.44 0.41 -1.31
N TYR A 101 6.74 0.95 -0.31
CA TYR A 101 6.05 2.22 -0.40
C TYR A 101 6.72 3.27 0.48
N ARG A 102 6.64 4.54 0.05
CA ARG A 102 6.91 5.67 0.93
C ARG A 102 5.58 6.16 1.48
N LEU A 103 5.59 6.62 2.74
CA LEU A 103 4.47 7.39 3.23
C LEU A 103 4.30 8.65 2.36
N PRO A 104 3.06 9.07 2.05
CA PRO A 104 2.83 10.30 1.32
C PRO A 104 3.52 11.47 2.04
N GLU A 105 4.30 12.26 1.31
CA GLU A 105 4.83 13.52 1.84
C GLU A 105 3.67 14.49 2.01
N ILE A 106 3.44 14.95 3.24
CA ILE A 106 2.47 16.00 3.53
C ILE A 106 3.18 17.33 3.25
N ASN A 107 2.87 17.95 2.11
CA ASN A 107 3.36 19.29 1.73
C ASN A 107 2.30 20.35 1.99
#